data_AF-A0A933XCY0-F1
#
_entry.id   AF-A0A933XCY0-F1
#
_cell.length_a   1.000
_cell.length_b   1.000
_cell.length_c   1.000
_cell.angle_alpha   90.00
_cell.angle_beta   90.00
_cell.angle_gamma   90.00
#
_symmetry.space_group_name_H-M   'P 1'
#
loop_
_entity.id
_entity.type
_entity.pdbx_description
1 polymer ?
#
loop_
_entity_poly.entity_id
_entity_poly.type
_entity_poly.pdbx_seq_one_letter_code
_entity_poly.pdbx_strand_id
1 'polypeptide(L)'
;MCLIPDNQTESIIKTAIYKYYKENNFIGAINILDEEIIKNKNQNLFYHKAKIYLEESKINESFEIILEGLKHNSKAYLLIQLRIEIVQQESLNMNTDEALKILNEAYKDVKRTFEYFKEDKEENLGNSEGGINYTEYLFKENELKLLESNVKNLIYSNRVLQEVNNTKAIINNEVTSLTKRIENERKSIFELLGLFTALIAFLISGVNIAKDKPTLDGIILITAVGLILMTFLLGIHMVEFIPRRTKDLWWIILIYMFILFCLPFIPKIINFIN
;
A
#
# COMPACT_ATOMS: atom_id res chain seq x y z
N MET A 1 -18.55 33.71 -27.28
CA MET A 1 -19.86 34.29 -26.90
C MET A 1 -19.77 34.70 -25.43
N CYS A 2 -19.55 35.98 -25.19
CA CYS A 2 -19.39 36.55 -23.85
C CYS A 2 -20.69 36.41 -23.05
N LEU A 3 -20.65 35.69 -21.93
CA LEU A 3 -21.71 35.76 -20.92
C LEU A 3 -21.36 36.93 -20.00
N ILE A 4 -21.77 38.14 -20.39
CA ILE A 4 -22.20 39.12 -19.39
C ILE A 4 -23.27 38.36 -18.57
N PRO A 5 -23.15 38.25 -17.23
CA PRO A 5 -24.22 37.66 -16.46
C PRO A 5 -25.47 38.47 -16.77
N ASP A 6 -26.44 37.83 -17.42
CA ASP A 6 -27.78 38.38 -17.47
C ASP A 6 -28.15 38.68 -16.00
N ASN A 7 -28.47 39.92 -15.68
CA ASN A 7 -28.81 40.35 -14.32
C ASN A 7 -29.87 39.42 -13.68
N GLN A 8 -30.67 38.77 -14.53
CA GLN A 8 -31.61 37.73 -14.16
C GLN A 8 -30.94 36.45 -13.63
N THR A 9 -29.90 35.92 -14.28
CA THR A 9 -29.16 34.73 -13.83
C THR A 9 -28.47 34.95 -12.48
N GLU A 10 -27.88 36.13 -12.28
CA GLU A 10 -27.21 36.45 -11.00
C GLU A 10 -28.20 36.56 -9.84
N SER A 11 -29.38 37.15 -10.10
CA SER A 11 -30.48 37.20 -9.13
C SER A 11 -30.99 35.81 -8.73
N ILE A 12 -31.12 34.90 -9.71
CA ILE A 12 -31.55 33.52 -9.47
C ILE A 12 -30.52 32.76 -8.62
N ILE A 13 -29.23 32.89 -8.94
CA ILE A 13 -28.14 32.29 -8.16
C ILE A 13 -28.18 32.79 -6.71
N LYS A 14 -28.31 34.11 -6.49
CA LYS A 14 -28.41 34.69 -5.15
C LYS A 14 -29.61 34.14 -4.38
N THR A 15 -30.74 33.96 -5.05
CA THR A 15 -31.95 33.38 -4.46
C THR A 15 -31.73 31.92 -4.04
N ALA A 16 -31.11 31.11 -4.90
CA ALA A 16 -30.79 29.71 -4.57
C ALA A 16 -29.80 29.62 -3.39
N ILE A 17 -28.76 30.44 -3.38
CA ILE A 17 -27.77 30.54 -2.28
C ILE A 17 -28.47 30.94 -0.97
N TYR A 18 -29.37 31.92 -1.02
CA TYR A 18 -30.14 32.33 0.16
C TYR A 18 -30.99 31.18 0.70
N LYS A 19 -31.73 30.47 -0.16
CA LYS A 19 -32.50 29.29 0.25
C LYS A 19 -31.64 28.22 0.90
N TYR A 20 -30.45 27.98 0.34
CA TYR A 20 -29.55 26.98 0.89
C TYR A 20 -29.01 27.40 2.27
N TYR A 21 -28.31 28.53 2.37
CA TYR A 21 -27.60 28.89 3.61
C TYR A 21 -28.47 29.55 4.68
N LYS A 22 -29.55 30.25 4.31
CA LYS A 22 -30.40 30.99 5.28
C LYS A 22 -31.64 30.22 5.66
N GLU A 23 -32.25 29.52 4.71
CA GLU A 23 -33.46 28.72 4.98
C GLU A 23 -33.15 27.25 5.25
N ASN A 24 -31.87 26.83 5.13
CA ASN A 24 -31.44 25.44 5.23
C ASN A 24 -32.24 24.50 4.30
N ASN A 25 -32.60 25.01 3.12
CA ASN A 25 -33.50 24.34 2.19
C ASN A 25 -32.73 23.88 0.94
N PHE A 26 -32.01 22.77 1.08
CA PHE A 26 -31.27 22.12 -0.01
C PHE A 26 -32.14 21.87 -1.25
N ILE A 27 -33.27 21.17 -1.07
CA ILE A 27 -34.14 20.79 -2.20
C ILE A 27 -34.68 22.04 -2.91
N GLY A 28 -35.09 23.05 -2.15
CA GLY A 28 -35.57 24.32 -2.70
C GLY A 28 -34.50 25.08 -3.48
N ALA A 29 -33.25 25.07 -3.02
CA ALA A 29 -32.13 25.68 -3.73
C ALA A 29 -31.80 24.94 -5.03
N ILE A 30 -31.77 23.60 -5.01
CA ILE A 30 -31.50 22.78 -6.19
C ILE A 30 -32.59 22.94 -7.24
N ASN A 31 -33.88 22.91 -6.86
CA ASN A 31 -34.99 23.07 -7.80
C ASN A 31 -34.92 24.41 -8.55
N ILE A 32 -34.56 25.49 -7.86
CA ILE A 32 -34.39 26.82 -8.48
C ILE A 32 -33.27 26.78 -9.54
N LEU A 33 -32.14 26.14 -9.22
CA LEU A 33 -31.02 26.03 -10.15
C LEU A 33 -31.39 25.12 -11.34
N ASP A 34 -32.10 24.02 -11.11
CA ASP A 34 -32.52 23.09 -12.17
C ASP A 34 -33.48 23.71 -13.17
N GLU A 35 -34.49 24.44 -12.67
CA GLU A 35 -35.43 25.16 -13.53
C GLU A 35 -34.71 26.16 -14.45
N GLU A 36 -33.66 26.82 -13.94
CA GLU A 36 -32.91 27.79 -14.72
C GLU A 36 -31.88 27.13 -15.63
N ILE A 37 -31.23 26.04 -15.23
CA ILE A 37 -30.30 25.26 -16.08
C ILE A 37 -31.00 24.75 -17.34
N ILE A 38 -32.27 24.32 -17.22
CA ILE A 38 -33.07 23.87 -18.37
C ILE A 38 -33.24 24.99 -19.40
N LYS A 39 -33.43 26.23 -18.94
CA LYS A 39 -33.65 27.41 -19.80
C LYS A 39 -32.35 27.97 -20.33
N ASN A 40 -31.35 28.07 -19.46
CA ASN A 40 -30.09 28.76 -19.67
C ASN A 40 -28.96 27.88 -19.13
N LYS A 41 -28.23 27.22 -20.04
CA LYS A 41 -27.13 26.29 -19.71
C LYS A 41 -25.85 27.03 -19.33
N ASN A 42 -25.97 28.04 -18.46
CA ASN A 42 -24.88 28.90 -18.01
C ASN A 42 -23.97 28.14 -17.03
N GLN A 43 -22.65 28.24 -17.24
CA GLN A 43 -21.65 27.61 -16.36
C GLN A 43 -21.79 27.97 -14.88
N ASN A 44 -22.23 29.20 -14.56
CA ASN A 44 -22.36 29.65 -13.17
C ASN A 44 -23.45 28.88 -12.43
N LEU A 45 -24.54 28.52 -13.12
CA LEU A 45 -25.63 27.73 -12.53
C LEU A 45 -25.14 26.32 -12.20
N PHE A 46 -24.43 25.66 -13.14
CA PHE A 46 -23.79 24.38 -12.88
C PHE A 46 -22.77 24.44 -11.74
N TYR A 47 -21.96 25.51 -11.67
CA TYR A 47 -20.96 25.70 -10.63
C TYR A 47 -21.61 25.79 -9.24
N HIS A 48 -22.63 26.63 -9.09
CA HIS A 48 -23.32 26.79 -7.81
C HIS A 48 -24.10 25.53 -7.42
N LYS A 49 -24.72 24.85 -8.38
CA LYS A 49 -25.38 23.56 -8.13
C LYS A 49 -24.37 22.53 -7.62
N ALA A 50 -23.27 22.32 -8.34
CA ALA A 50 -22.21 21.41 -7.93
C ALA A 50 -21.63 21.74 -6.55
N LYS A 51 -21.40 23.03 -6.27
CA LYS A 51 -20.90 23.48 -4.96
C LYS A 51 -21.85 23.17 -3.81
N ILE A 52 -23.16 23.36 -4.00
CA ILE A 52 -24.16 23.00 -2.98
C ILE A 52 -24.15 21.48 -2.74
N TYR A 53 -24.05 20.65 -3.79
CA TYR A 53 -23.91 19.21 -3.63
C TYR A 53 -22.62 18.81 -2.89
N LEU A 54 -21.51 19.48 -3.20
CA LEU A 54 -20.24 19.26 -2.50
C LEU A 54 -20.34 19.58 -1.00
N GLU A 55 -21.01 20.68 -0.64
CA GLU A 55 -21.20 21.07 0.77
C GLU A 55 -22.10 20.09 1.54
N GLU A 56 -23.04 19.43 0.86
CA GLU A 56 -23.81 18.30 1.39
C GLU A 56 -23.04 16.97 1.40
N SER A 57 -21.73 16.98 1.13
CA SER A 57 -20.88 15.79 1.01
C SER A 57 -21.33 14.80 -0.08
N LYS A 58 -22.08 15.29 -1.09
CA LYS A 58 -22.56 14.51 -2.25
C LYS A 58 -21.60 14.68 -3.42
N ILE A 59 -20.44 14.05 -3.26
CA ILE A 59 -19.26 14.26 -4.11
C ILE A 59 -19.47 13.74 -5.53
N ASN A 60 -20.07 12.56 -5.65
CA ASN A 60 -20.34 11.94 -6.95
C ASN A 60 -21.34 12.78 -7.76
N GLU A 61 -22.41 13.24 -7.12
CA GLU A 61 -23.40 14.10 -7.72
C GLU A 61 -22.81 15.45 -8.13
N SER A 62 -21.93 16.03 -7.30
CA SER A 62 -21.15 17.22 -7.66
C SER A 62 -20.31 17.00 -8.92
N PHE A 63 -19.59 15.86 -9.01
CA PHE A 63 -18.82 15.52 -10.20
C PHE A 63 -19.71 15.34 -11.45
N GLU A 64 -20.86 14.69 -11.32
CA GLU A 64 -21.81 14.52 -12.43
C GLU A 64 -22.30 15.87 -12.96
N ILE A 65 -22.65 16.80 -12.07
CA ILE A 65 -23.10 18.15 -12.43
C ILE A 65 -21.97 18.94 -13.12
N ILE A 66 -20.73 18.83 -12.64
CA ILE A 66 -19.56 19.45 -13.26
C ILE A 66 -19.36 18.90 -14.68
N LEU A 67 -19.39 17.57 -14.84
CA LEU A 67 -19.22 16.93 -16.15
C LEU A 67 -20.36 17.28 -17.10
N GLU A 68 -21.59 17.37 -16.61
CA GLU A 68 -22.74 17.84 -17.39
C GLU A 68 -22.55 19.29 -17.85
N GLY A 69 -22.15 20.19 -16.96
CA GLY A 69 -21.86 21.57 -17.30
C GLY A 69 -20.73 21.70 -18.33
N LEU A 70 -19.67 20.89 -18.21
CA LEU A 70 -18.55 20.86 -19.16
C LEU A 70 -18.95 20.29 -20.55
N LYS A 71 -20.00 19.47 -20.65
CA LYS A 71 -20.55 19.06 -21.97
C LYS A 71 -21.19 20.23 -22.69
N HIS A 72 -21.81 21.16 -21.95
CA HIS A 72 -22.47 22.33 -22.52
C HIS A 72 -21.52 23.50 -22.75
N ASN A 73 -20.53 23.66 -21.88
CA ASN A 73 -19.47 24.63 -22.04
C ASN A 73 -18.13 24.01 -21.62
N SER A 74 -17.43 23.43 -22.59
CA SER A 74 -16.13 22.78 -22.37
C SER A 74 -15.01 23.73 -21.92
N LYS A 75 -15.29 25.04 -21.92
CA LYS A 75 -14.36 26.12 -21.57
C LYS A 75 -14.70 26.75 -20.22
N ALA A 76 -15.58 26.10 -19.45
CA ALA A 76 -16.07 26.63 -18.20
C ALA A 76 -15.01 26.55 -17.09
N TYR A 77 -14.16 27.58 -17.02
CA TYR A 77 -13.06 27.69 -16.06
C TYR A 77 -13.48 27.37 -14.62
N LEU A 78 -14.61 27.92 -14.15
CA LEU A 78 -15.10 27.70 -12.79
C LEU A 78 -15.44 26.24 -12.51
N LEU A 79 -15.97 25.52 -13.49
CA LEU A 79 -16.27 24.09 -13.37
C LEU A 79 -14.98 23.25 -13.36
N ILE A 80 -13.99 23.61 -14.18
CA ILE A 80 -12.68 22.95 -14.19
C ILE A 80 -11.98 23.17 -12.85
N GLN A 81 -11.98 24.40 -12.34
CA GLN A 81 -11.42 24.75 -11.04
C GLN A 81 -12.09 23.95 -9.92
N LEU A 82 -13.42 23.94 -9.86
CA LEU A 82 -14.16 23.19 -8.84
C LEU A 82 -13.85 21.69 -8.91
N ARG A 83 -13.72 21.11 -10.11
CA ARG A 83 -13.31 19.72 -10.31
C ARG A 83 -11.97 19.41 -9.65
N ILE A 84 -11.01 20.32 -9.77
CA ILE A 84 -9.66 20.19 -9.20
C ILE A 84 -9.70 20.35 -7.69
N GLU A 85 -10.47 21.32 -7.18
CA GLU A 85 -10.68 21.54 -5.75
C GLU A 85 -11.26 20.30 -5.06
N ILE A 86 -12.25 19.64 -5.69
CA ILE A 86 -12.83 18.40 -5.15
C ILE A 86 -11.78 17.30 -5.04
N VAL A 87 -10.96 17.08 -6.08
CA VAL A 87 -9.89 16.08 -6.01
C VAL A 87 -8.89 16.42 -4.91
N GLN A 88 -8.59 17.70 -4.68
CA GLN A 88 -7.69 18.12 -3.63
C GLN A 88 -8.29 17.93 -2.23
N GLN A 89 -9.59 18.18 -2.05
CA GLN A 89 -10.29 17.96 -0.79
C GLN A 89 -10.42 16.46 -0.46
N GLU A 90 -10.70 15.64 -1.48
CA GLU A 90 -10.92 14.20 -1.33
C GLU A 90 -9.67 13.36 -1.57
N SER A 91 -8.49 13.95 -1.68
CA SER A 91 -7.26 13.24 -2.02
C SER A 91 -6.90 12.12 -1.03
N LEU A 92 -7.43 12.17 0.19
CA LEU A 92 -7.24 11.14 1.22
C LEU A 92 -8.19 9.94 1.06
N ASN A 93 -9.37 10.15 0.48
CA ASN A 93 -10.42 9.14 0.35
C ASN A 93 -10.49 8.56 -1.08
N MET A 94 -9.97 9.28 -2.06
CA MET A 94 -9.97 8.89 -3.46
C MET A 94 -8.80 7.95 -3.77
N ASN A 95 -9.04 6.94 -4.62
CA ASN A 95 -7.98 6.11 -5.17
C ASN A 95 -7.02 6.98 -6.00
N THR A 96 -5.70 6.83 -5.80
CA THR A 96 -4.67 7.57 -6.56
C THR A 96 -4.81 7.45 -8.07
N ASP A 97 -5.19 6.29 -8.59
CA ASP A 97 -5.35 6.08 -10.03
C ASP A 97 -6.55 6.86 -10.59
N GLU A 98 -7.63 6.91 -9.81
CA GLU A 98 -8.83 7.66 -10.14
C GLU A 98 -8.57 9.16 -10.07
N ALA A 99 -7.92 9.63 -9.00
CA ALA A 99 -7.50 11.02 -8.85
C ALA A 99 -6.59 11.45 -10.00
N LEU A 100 -5.61 10.63 -10.38
CA LEU A 100 -4.74 10.90 -11.53
C LEU A 100 -5.51 10.97 -12.84
N LYS A 101 -6.49 10.09 -13.07
CA LYS A 101 -7.32 10.13 -14.27
C LYS A 101 -8.09 11.46 -14.34
N ILE A 102 -8.75 11.84 -13.25
CA ILE A 102 -9.53 13.09 -13.15
C ILE A 102 -8.64 14.31 -13.37
N LEU A 103 -7.47 14.38 -12.72
CA LEU A 103 -6.53 15.48 -12.86
C LEU A 103 -5.96 15.60 -14.28
N ASN A 104 -5.65 14.47 -14.93
CA ASN A 104 -5.18 14.48 -16.33
C ASN A 104 -6.27 14.94 -17.30
N GLU A 105 -7.53 14.60 -17.05
CA GLU A 105 -8.66 15.13 -17.82
C GLU A 105 -8.85 16.63 -17.59
N ALA A 106 -8.86 17.07 -16.33
CA ALA A 106 -8.92 18.50 -15.98
C ALA A 106 -7.77 19.29 -16.61
N TYR A 107 -6.54 18.75 -16.61
CA TYR A 107 -5.39 19.37 -17.28
C TYR A 107 -5.62 19.55 -18.79
N LYS A 108 -6.21 18.58 -19.47
CA LYS A 108 -6.57 18.69 -20.89
C LYS A 108 -7.61 19.80 -21.10
N ASP A 109 -8.60 19.90 -20.21
CA ASP A 109 -9.64 20.92 -20.30
C ASP A 109 -9.08 22.33 -20.03
N VAL A 110 -8.15 22.48 -19.07
CA VAL A 110 -7.40 23.74 -18.87
C VAL A 110 -6.67 24.14 -20.14
N LYS A 111 -5.94 23.20 -20.76
CA LYS A 111 -5.17 23.48 -21.99
C LYS A 111 -6.08 23.91 -23.15
N ARG A 112 -7.19 23.22 -23.37
CA ARG A 112 -8.19 23.59 -24.40
C ARG A 112 -8.78 24.97 -24.15
N THR A 113 -9.07 25.28 -22.88
CA THR A 113 -9.58 26.59 -22.48
C THR A 113 -8.55 27.68 -22.78
N PHE A 114 -7.27 27.43 -22.46
CA PHE A 114 -6.16 28.33 -22.73
C PHE A 114 -5.95 28.58 -24.24
N GLU A 115 -5.98 27.53 -25.06
CA GLU A 115 -5.87 27.64 -26.53
C GLU A 115 -7.00 28.51 -27.11
N TYR A 116 -8.24 28.29 -26.65
CA TYR A 116 -9.37 29.12 -27.09
C TYR A 116 -9.23 30.60 -26.71
N PHE A 117 -8.82 30.89 -25.48
CA PHE A 117 -8.60 32.28 -25.06
C PHE A 117 -7.51 32.98 -25.89
N LYS A 118 -6.51 32.23 -26.34
CA LYS A 118 -5.46 32.75 -27.23
C LYS A 118 -5.99 33.01 -28.64
N GLU A 119 -6.81 32.13 -29.20
CA GLU A 119 -7.44 32.32 -30.52
C GLU A 119 -8.41 33.52 -30.51
N ASP A 120 -9.27 33.62 -29.49
CA ASP A 120 -10.24 34.71 -29.33
C ASP A 120 -9.55 36.07 -29.17
N LYS A 121 -8.36 36.10 -28.55
CA LYS A 121 -7.49 37.28 -28.50
C LYS A 121 -7.02 37.69 -29.90
N GLU A 122 -6.52 36.75 -30.68
CA GLU A 122 -5.98 37.02 -32.02
C GLU A 122 -7.07 37.51 -32.98
N GLU A 123 -8.30 37.02 -32.85
CA GLU A 123 -9.46 37.42 -33.66
C GLU A 123 -10.04 38.80 -33.26
N ASN A 124 -10.10 39.12 -31.97
CA ASN A 124 -10.79 40.32 -31.47
C ASN A 124 -9.88 41.54 -31.23
N LEU A 125 -8.55 41.40 -31.18
CA LEU A 125 -7.63 42.55 -31.10
C LEU A 125 -7.45 43.30 -32.43
N GLY A 126 -7.97 42.75 -33.55
CA GLY A 126 -7.96 43.42 -34.85
C GLY A 126 -9.11 44.43 -35.07
N ASN A 127 -10.18 44.38 -34.27
CA ASN A 127 -11.37 45.22 -34.43
C ASN A 127 -11.60 46.05 -33.15
N SER A 128 -11.25 47.33 -33.20
CA SER A 128 -11.19 48.26 -32.06
C SER A 128 -12.52 48.67 -31.41
N GLU A 129 -13.65 48.03 -31.74
CA GLU A 129 -14.97 48.44 -31.24
C GLU A 129 -15.67 47.39 -30.35
N GLY A 130 -15.14 46.17 -30.22
CA GLY A 130 -15.75 45.10 -29.41
C GLY A 130 -14.86 44.55 -28.28
N GLY A 131 -13.73 45.19 -28.01
CA GLY A 131 -12.62 44.61 -27.27
C GLY A 131 -12.96 44.19 -25.83
N ILE A 132 -12.68 42.93 -25.51
CA ILE A 132 -12.39 42.51 -24.13
C ILE A 132 -11.32 43.47 -23.61
N ASN A 133 -11.57 44.11 -22.46
CA ASN A 133 -10.60 45.01 -21.86
C ASN A 133 -9.28 44.24 -21.68
N TYR A 134 -8.19 44.74 -22.26
CA TYR A 134 -6.88 44.08 -22.24
C TYR A 134 -6.45 43.65 -20.83
N THR A 135 -6.85 44.41 -19.81
CA THR A 135 -6.63 44.09 -18.40
C THR A 135 -7.42 42.85 -17.93
N GLU A 136 -8.67 42.69 -18.37
CA GLU A 136 -9.51 41.51 -18.08
C GLU A 136 -8.94 40.25 -18.75
N TYR A 137 -8.43 40.39 -19.98
CA TYR A 137 -7.75 39.30 -20.68
C TYR A 137 -6.49 38.86 -19.93
N LEU A 138 -5.62 39.80 -19.52
CA LEU A 138 -4.39 39.49 -18.77
C LEU A 138 -4.70 38.81 -17.43
N PHE A 139 -5.77 39.25 -16.75
CA PHE A 139 -6.22 38.64 -15.51
C PHE A 139 -6.62 37.18 -15.72
N LYS A 140 -7.48 36.89 -16.70
CA LYS A 140 -7.91 35.52 -17.04
C LYS A 140 -6.74 34.63 -17.50
N GLU A 141 -5.79 35.18 -18.27
CA GLU A 141 -4.60 34.45 -18.69
C GLU A 141 -3.75 34.01 -17.47
N ASN A 142 -3.59 34.89 -16.48
CA ASN A 142 -2.86 34.58 -15.26
C ASN A 142 -3.60 33.54 -14.40
N GLU A 143 -4.92 33.63 -14.27
CA GLU A 143 -5.74 32.65 -13.56
C GLU A 143 -5.65 31.25 -14.19
N LEU A 144 -5.65 31.17 -15.52
CA LEU A 144 -5.50 29.90 -16.24
C LEU A 144 -4.09 29.32 -16.10
N LYS A 145 -3.03 30.15 -16.15
CA LYS A 145 -1.65 29.70 -15.91
C LYS A 145 -1.46 29.17 -14.49
N LEU A 146 -2.05 29.86 -13.50
CA LEU A 146 -2.04 29.40 -12.11
C LEU A 146 -2.76 28.06 -12.00
N LEU A 147 -3.94 27.92 -12.61
CA LEU A 147 -4.69 26.67 -12.59
C LEU A 147 -3.91 25.53 -13.28
N GLU A 148 -3.28 25.80 -14.42
CA GLU A 148 -2.42 24.83 -15.11
C GLU A 148 -1.26 24.36 -14.22
N SER A 149 -0.59 25.29 -13.54
CA SER A 149 0.48 24.98 -12.61
C SER A 149 0.00 24.15 -11.43
N ASN A 150 -1.15 24.51 -10.84
CA ASN A 150 -1.75 23.79 -9.73
C ASN A 150 -2.09 22.35 -10.12
N VAL A 151 -2.72 22.13 -11.28
CA VAL A 151 -3.04 20.78 -11.76
C VAL A 151 -1.78 19.97 -12.02
N LYS A 152 -0.75 20.55 -12.64
CA LYS A 152 0.55 19.87 -12.86
C LYS A 152 1.17 19.42 -11.55
N ASN A 153 1.19 20.30 -10.55
CA ASN A 153 1.73 19.99 -9.22
C ASN A 153 0.93 18.88 -8.53
N LEU A 154 -0.41 18.90 -8.64
CA LEU A 154 -1.28 17.85 -8.10
C LEU A 154 -1.06 16.51 -8.80
N ILE A 155 -0.89 16.48 -10.14
CA ILE A 155 -0.56 15.26 -10.89
C ILE A 155 0.78 14.71 -10.41
N TYR A 156 1.80 15.56 -10.29
CA TYR A 156 3.11 15.14 -9.81
C TYR A 156 3.05 14.58 -8.38
N SER A 157 2.38 15.28 -7.47
CA SER A 157 2.20 14.85 -6.08
C SER A 157 1.48 13.50 -5.98
N ASN A 158 0.42 13.29 -6.77
CA ASN A 158 -0.30 12.01 -6.79
C ASN A 158 0.54 10.87 -7.36
N ARG A 159 1.40 11.12 -8.36
CA ARG A 159 2.36 10.10 -8.85
C ARG A 159 3.36 9.69 -7.78
N VAL A 160 3.93 10.66 -7.06
CA VAL A 160 4.83 10.37 -5.94
C VAL A 160 4.11 9.55 -4.86
N LEU A 161 2.85 9.89 -4.55
CA LEU A 161 2.06 9.15 -3.56
C LEU A 161 1.79 7.71 -4.01
N GLN A 162 1.50 7.48 -5.29
CA GLN A 162 1.35 6.15 -5.87
C GLN A 162 2.65 5.33 -5.76
N GLU A 163 3.80 5.93 -6.08
CA GLU A 163 5.11 5.27 -5.92
C GLU A 163 5.40 4.90 -4.46
N VAL A 164 5.15 5.82 -3.53
CA VAL A 164 5.30 5.57 -2.09
C VAL A 164 4.41 4.40 -1.63
N ASN A 165 3.16 4.34 -2.08
CA ASN A 165 2.25 3.25 -1.75
C ASN A 165 2.74 1.90 -2.30
N ASN A 166 3.26 1.88 -3.53
CA ASN A 166 3.84 0.68 -4.13
C ASN A 166 5.08 0.22 -3.35
N THR A 167 6.00 1.13 -3.02
CA THR A 167 7.18 0.81 -2.21
C THR A 167 6.79 0.30 -0.82
N LYS A 168 5.80 0.92 -0.17
CA LYS A 168 5.28 0.47 1.12
C LYS A 168 4.72 -0.97 1.04
N ALA A 169 4.02 -1.31 -0.04
CA ALA A 169 3.51 -2.67 -0.24
C ALA A 169 4.64 -3.70 -0.40
N ILE A 170 5.69 -3.37 -1.16
CA ILE A 170 6.88 -4.22 -1.32
C ILE A 170 7.55 -4.45 0.04
N ILE A 171 7.83 -3.38 0.78
CA ILE A 171 8.46 -3.46 2.11
C ILE A 171 7.61 -4.30 3.07
N ASN A 172 6.29 -4.12 3.09
CA ASN A 172 5.42 -4.91 3.96
C ASN A 172 5.47 -6.41 3.63
N ASN A 173 5.53 -6.77 2.35
CA ASN A 173 5.66 -8.16 1.92
C ASN A 173 7.03 -8.73 2.35
N GLU A 174 8.11 -7.98 2.16
CA GLU A 174 9.45 -8.36 2.59
C GLU A 174 9.52 -8.56 4.11
N VAL A 175 9.04 -7.59 4.90
CA VAL A 175 8.95 -7.68 6.36
C VAL A 175 8.16 -8.90 6.80
N THR A 176 7.02 -9.19 6.15
CA THR A 176 6.20 -10.37 6.46
C THR A 176 6.96 -11.67 6.19
N SER A 177 7.64 -11.76 5.04
CA SER A 177 8.45 -12.93 4.69
C SER A 177 9.64 -13.13 5.64
N LEU A 178 10.32 -12.05 6.02
CA LEU A 178 11.45 -12.06 6.95
C LEU A 178 10.98 -12.50 8.34
N THR A 179 9.83 -12.00 8.79
CA THR A 179 9.23 -12.38 10.07
C THR A 179 8.95 -13.87 10.12
N LYS A 180 8.32 -14.44 9.08
CA LYS A 180 8.09 -15.89 8.97
C LYS A 180 9.38 -16.69 8.99
N ARG A 181 10.43 -16.21 8.31
CA ARG A 181 11.74 -16.87 8.32
C ARG A 181 12.35 -16.87 9.72
N ILE A 182 12.31 -15.74 10.42
CA ILE A 182 12.80 -15.62 11.80
C ILE A 182 12.02 -16.55 12.74
N GLU A 183 10.69 -16.63 12.60
CA GLU A 183 9.87 -17.56 13.39
C GLU A 183 10.26 -19.02 13.14
N ASN A 184 10.48 -19.41 11.89
CA ASN A 184 10.94 -20.75 11.54
C ASN A 184 12.34 -21.06 12.09
N GLU A 185 13.28 -20.11 11.99
CA GLU A 185 14.63 -20.26 12.55
C GLU A 185 14.59 -20.35 14.08
N ARG A 186 13.76 -19.54 14.75
CA ARG A 186 13.52 -19.65 16.20
C ARG A 186 12.98 -21.02 16.60
N LYS A 187 12.00 -21.53 15.86
CA LYS A 187 11.44 -22.87 16.11
C LYS A 187 12.51 -23.95 15.98
N SER A 188 13.33 -23.90 14.93
CA SER A 188 14.44 -24.82 14.72
C SER A 188 15.46 -24.76 15.88
N ILE A 189 15.80 -23.55 16.35
CA ILE A 189 16.68 -23.37 17.52
C ILE A 189 16.07 -23.98 18.77
N PHE A 190 14.76 -23.82 19.01
CA PHE A 190 14.09 -24.43 20.15
C PHE A 190 14.04 -25.96 20.06
N GLU A 191 13.83 -26.51 18.86
CA GLU A 191 13.89 -27.96 18.62
C GLU A 191 15.30 -28.50 18.90
N LEU A 192 16.34 -27.81 18.41
CA LEU A 192 17.74 -28.18 18.64
C LEU A 192 18.12 -28.06 20.12
N LEU A 193 17.70 -26.99 20.79
CA LEU A 193 17.93 -26.80 22.23
C LEU A 193 17.23 -27.89 23.05
N GLY A 194 15.99 -28.25 22.69
CA GLY A 194 15.24 -29.34 23.32
C GLY A 194 15.97 -30.68 23.17
N LEU A 195 16.48 -30.97 21.97
CA LEU A 195 17.28 -32.16 21.69
C LEU A 195 18.54 -32.22 22.57
N PHE A 196 19.34 -31.14 22.60
CA PHE A 196 20.55 -31.08 23.43
C PHE A 196 20.24 -31.22 24.92
N THR A 197 19.16 -30.60 25.39
CA THR A 197 18.72 -30.69 26.79
C THR A 197 18.35 -32.12 27.16
N ALA A 198 17.60 -32.82 26.29
CA ALA A 198 17.25 -34.23 26.49
C ALA A 198 18.49 -35.13 26.51
N LEU A 199 19.47 -34.85 25.63
CA LEU A 199 20.71 -35.60 25.52
C LEU A 199 21.57 -35.45 26.79
N ILE A 200 21.72 -34.23 27.31
CA ILE A 200 22.43 -33.95 28.56
C ILE A 200 21.71 -34.63 29.74
N ALA A 201 20.38 -34.53 29.83
CA ALA A 201 19.61 -35.18 30.89
C ALA A 201 19.76 -36.71 30.87
N PHE A 202 19.76 -37.31 29.67
CA PHE A 202 19.99 -38.73 29.48
C PHE A 202 21.39 -39.16 29.95
N LEU A 203 22.43 -38.39 29.60
CA LEU A 203 23.81 -38.64 30.04
C LEU A 203 23.95 -38.55 31.57
N ILE A 204 23.41 -37.48 32.18
CA ILE A 204 23.46 -37.30 33.64
C ILE A 204 22.73 -38.44 34.35
N SER A 205 21.57 -38.86 33.84
CA SER A 205 20.82 -40.01 34.37
C SER A 205 21.64 -41.30 34.30
N GLY A 206 22.25 -41.59 33.15
CA GLY A 206 23.11 -42.77 32.97
C GLY A 206 24.31 -42.79 33.92
N VAL A 207 24.98 -41.65 34.10
CA VAL A 207 26.12 -41.53 35.04
C VAL A 207 25.67 -41.69 36.50
N ASN A 208 24.52 -41.13 36.89
CA ASN A 208 24.02 -41.29 38.25
C ASN A 208 23.68 -42.75 38.56
N ILE A 209 23.01 -43.47 37.65
CA ILE A 209 22.69 -44.89 37.86
C ILE A 209 23.98 -45.73 37.95
N ALA A 210 25.00 -45.40 37.16
CA ALA A 210 26.27 -46.14 37.15
C ALA A 210 27.08 -45.99 38.45
N LYS A 211 26.96 -44.85 39.15
CA LYS A 211 27.66 -44.61 40.42
C LYS A 211 27.24 -45.57 41.55
N ASP A 212 25.99 -46.03 41.52
CA ASP A 212 25.43 -46.91 42.55
C ASP A 212 25.63 -48.41 42.23
N LYS A 213 26.37 -48.73 41.17
CA LYS A 213 26.62 -50.10 40.71
C LYS A 213 28.04 -50.58 41.01
N PRO A 214 28.26 -51.90 41.17
CA PRO A 214 29.61 -52.47 41.19
C PRO A 214 30.39 -52.03 39.95
N THR A 215 31.72 -51.85 40.09
CA THR A 215 32.59 -51.27 39.04
C THR A 215 32.39 -51.90 37.66
N LEU A 216 32.24 -53.22 37.58
CA LEU A 216 32.08 -53.93 36.31
C LEU A 216 30.70 -53.68 35.67
N ASP A 217 29.63 -53.68 36.46
CA ASP A 217 28.27 -53.39 36.01
C ASP A 217 28.11 -51.91 35.60
N GLY A 218 28.75 -51.00 36.34
CA GLY A 218 28.80 -49.57 36.01
C GLY A 218 29.49 -49.30 34.67
N ILE A 219 30.62 -49.97 34.39
CA ILE A 219 31.33 -49.89 33.11
C ILE A 219 30.44 -50.39 31.96
N ILE A 220 29.77 -51.54 32.13
CA ILE A 220 28.86 -52.09 31.12
C ILE A 220 27.72 -51.10 30.84
N LEU A 221 27.11 -50.52 31.88
CA LEU A 221 26.02 -49.56 31.75
C LEU A 221 26.45 -48.29 31.01
N ILE A 222 27.58 -47.68 31.39
CA ILE A 222 28.11 -46.49 30.70
C ILE A 222 28.41 -46.79 29.23
N THR A 223 28.98 -47.97 28.95
CA THR A 223 29.29 -48.38 27.57
C THR A 223 28.02 -48.58 26.74
N ALA A 224 26.97 -49.18 27.32
CA ALA A 224 25.68 -49.35 26.68
C ALA A 224 24.97 -48.00 26.41
N VAL A 225 24.97 -47.09 27.39
CA VAL A 225 24.43 -45.73 27.24
C VAL A 225 25.18 -44.94 26.16
N GLY A 226 26.51 -45.04 26.13
CA GLY A 226 27.36 -44.43 25.11
C GLY A 226 27.11 -44.98 23.71
N LEU A 227 26.87 -46.29 23.59
CA LEU A 227 26.48 -46.92 22.32
C LEU A 227 25.12 -46.37 21.86
N ILE A 228 24.09 -46.40 22.70
CA ILE A 228 22.75 -45.86 22.37
C ILE A 228 22.85 -44.40 21.88
N LEU A 229 23.64 -43.58 22.58
CA LEU A 229 23.87 -42.19 22.20
C LEU A 229 24.54 -42.07 20.82
N MET A 230 25.56 -42.91 20.56
CA MET A 230 26.24 -42.96 19.28
C MET A 230 25.29 -43.40 18.16
N THR A 231 24.41 -44.39 18.39
CA THR A 231 23.43 -44.80 17.38
C THR A 231 22.43 -43.69 17.09
N PHE A 232 22.03 -42.93 18.10
CA PHE A 232 21.10 -41.81 17.97
C PHE A 232 21.72 -40.63 17.19
N LEU A 233 22.94 -40.20 17.54
CA LEU A 233 23.68 -39.17 16.80
C LEU A 233 23.90 -39.55 15.34
N LEU A 234 24.12 -40.84 15.07
CA LEU A 234 24.28 -41.39 13.73
C LEU A 234 22.97 -41.34 12.94
N GLY A 235 21.84 -41.66 13.59
CA GLY A 235 20.51 -41.50 13.00
C GLY A 235 20.26 -40.05 12.55
N ILE A 236 20.62 -39.07 13.38
CA ILE A 236 20.50 -37.64 13.03
C ILE A 236 21.40 -37.29 11.85
N HIS A 237 22.68 -37.64 11.89
CA HIS A 237 23.63 -37.39 10.79
C HIS A 237 23.17 -38.00 9.46
N MET A 238 22.53 -39.18 9.50
CA MET A 238 22.00 -39.89 8.34
C MET A 238 20.74 -39.26 7.72
N VAL A 239 20.00 -38.47 8.51
CA VAL A 239 18.82 -37.73 8.04
C VAL A 239 19.25 -36.38 7.43
N GLU A 240 20.29 -35.75 7.97
CA GLU A 240 20.71 -34.40 7.57
C GLU A 240 21.68 -34.39 6.37
N PHE A 241 22.54 -35.41 6.21
CA PHE A 241 23.55 -35.48 5.13
C PHE A 241 23.33 -36.67 4.17
N ILE A 242 22.38 -36.49 3.24
CA ILE A 242 22.02 -37.47 2.21
C ILE A 242 23.19 -37.88 1.28
N PRO A 243 24.10 -36.99 0.82
CA PRO A 243 25.09 -37.37 -0.19
C PRO A 243 26.31 -38.17 0.30
N ARG A 244 26.55 -38.32 1.63
CA ARG A 244 27.70 -39.08 2.19
C ARG A 244 27.34 -40.42 2.84
N ARG A 245 26.07 -40.83 2.69
CA ARG A 245 25.42 -41.89 3.46
C ARG A 245 26.13 -43.24 3.50
N THR A 246 26.86 -43.65 2.46
CA THR A 246 27.33 -45.06 2.33
C THR A 246 28.73 -45.31 2.90
N LYS A 247 29.65 -44.34 2.84
CA LYS A 247 31.02 -44.51 3.34
C LYS A 247 31.09 -44.40 4.86
N ASP A 248 30.39 -43.43 5.44
CA ASP A 248 30.42 -43.19 6.88
C ASP A 248 29.69 -44.31 7.66
N LEU A 249 28.61 -44.87 7.09
CA LEU A 249 27.91 -46.04 7.65
C LEU A 249 28.82 -47.26 7.81
N TRP A 250 29.68 -47.51 6.81
CA TRP A 250 30.56 -48.68 6.80
C TRP A 250 31.63 -48.60 7.89
N TRP A 251 32.28 -47.44 8.03
CA TRP A 251 33.27 -47.23 9.09
C TRP A 251 32.68 -47.38 10.49
N ILE A 252 31.43 -46.94 10.67
CA ILE A 252 30.82 -46.94 11.99
C ILE A 252 30.27 -48.32 12.38
N ILE A 253 29.73 -49.10 11.42
CA ILE A 253 29.43 -50.52 11.64
C ILE A 253 30.70 -51.27 12.06
N LEU A 254 31.84 -50.95 11.46
CA LEU A 254 33.13 -51.54 11.79
C LEU A 254 33.58 -51.20 13.23
N ILE A 255 33.39 -49.95 13.67
CA ILE A 255 33.63 -49.52 15.05
C ILE A 255 32.68 -50.25 16.03
N TYR A 256 31.41 -50.38 15.69
CA TYR A 256 30.41 -51.09 16.52
C TYR A 256 30.76 -52.57 16.70
N MET A 257 31.12 -53.24 15.60
CA MET A 257 31.60 -54.62 15.62
C MET A 257 32.85 -54.76 16.50
N PHE A 258 33.78 -53.81 16.42
CA PHE A 258 35.00 -53.81 17.23
C PHE A 258 34.71 -53.64 18.73
N ILE A 259 33.85 -52.68 19.11
CA ILE A 259 33.47 -52.45 20.52
C ILE A 259 32.76 -53.66 21.11
N LEU A 260 31.79 -54.25 20.38
CA LEU A 260 31.08 -55.45 20.81
C LEU A 260 32.00 -56.67 20.93
N PHE A 261 32.99 -56.80 20.03
CA PHE A 261 33.98 -57.88 20.07
C PHE A 261 34.94 -57.74 21.25
N CYS A 262 35.34 -56.52 21.62
CA CYS A 262 36.25 -56.27 22.74
C CYS A 262 35.57 -56.37 24.12
N LEU A 263 34.27 -56.09 24.23
CA LEU A 263 33.50 -56.09 25.48
C LEU A 263 33.69 -57.34 26.37
N PRO A 264 33.60 -58.59 25.85
CA PRO A 264 33.77 -59.81 26.67
C PRO A 264 35.20 -60.04 27.17
N PHE A 265 36.20 -59.33 26.63
CA PHE A 265 37.60 -59.45 27.07
C PHE A 265 37.97 -58.48 28.19
N ILE A 266 37.16 -57.44 28.42
CA ILE A 266 37.37 -56.43 29.46
C ILE A 266 37.49 -57.04 30.88
N PRO A 267 36.62 -58.00 31.31
CA PRO A 267 36.74 -58.61 32.63
C PRO A 267 38.05 -59.37 32.84
N LYS A 268 38.55 -60.03 31.77
CA LYS A 268 39.82 -60.78 31.81
C LYS A 268 41.03 -59.86 31.91
N ILE A 269 40.99 -58.71 31.25
CA ILE A 269 42.07 -57.72 31.29
C ILE A 269 42.12 -57.05 32.68
N ILE A 270 40.97 -56.71 33.27
CA ILE A 270 40.91 -56.09 34.60
C ILE A 270 41.41 -57.06 35.68
N ASN A 271 41.03 -58.34 35.63
CA ASN A 271 41.55 -59.38 36.54
C ASN A 271 43.02 -59.73 36.32
N PHE A 272 43.63 -59.30 35.22
CA PHE A 272 45.06 -59.50 34.94
C PHE A 272 45.92 -58.33 35.43
N ILE A 273 45.31 -57.17 35.66
CA ILE A 273 46.00 -55.94 36.09
C ILE A 273 45.89 -55.72 37.61
N ASN A 274 44.82 -56.23 38.23
CA ASN A 274 44.69 -56.33 39.70
C ASN A 274 45.31 -57.62 40.24
#